data_AF-N8VWX3-F1
#
_entry.id   AF-N8VWX3-F1
#
_cell.length_a   1.000
_cell.length_b   1.000
_cell.length_c   1.000
_cell.angle_alpha   90.00
_cell.angle_beta   90.00
_cell.angle_gamma   90.00
#
_symmetry.space_group_name_H-M   'P 1'
#
loop_
_entity.id
_entity.type
_entity.pdbx_description
1 polymer ?
#
loop_
_entity_poly.entity_id
_entity_poly.type
_entity_poly.pdbx_seq_one_letter_code
_entity_poly.pdbx_strand_id
1 'polypeptide(L)' 'MSDVEKQENPSYSHTGGYLKAFDYKEAFTKSVTEASKEDRDLIRALPNFNADIFLEISGVDLRLLDTNEI' A
#
# COMPACT_ATOMS: atom_id res chain seq x y z
N MET A 1 -9.69 8.51 -7.98
CA MET A 1 -9.30 9.80 -8.61
C MET A 1 -10.08 10.88 -7.89
N SER A 2 -9.42 11.70 -7.07
CA SER A 2 -10.07 12.87 -6.47
C SER A 2 -9.98 14.03 -7.46
N ASP A 3 -11.03 14.83 -7.59
CA ASP A 3 -11.14 15.91 -8.58
C ASP A 3 -10.05 16.99 -8.42
N VAL A 4 -9.44 17.06 -7.24
CA VAL A 4 -8.33 17.97 -6.91
C VAL A 4 -7.06 17.65 -7.71
N GLU A 5 -6.76 16.38 -8.00
CA GLU A 5 -5.51 15.98 -8.68
C GLU A 5 -5.51 16.29 -10.17
N LYS A 6 -6.69 16.45 -10.77
CA LYS A 6 -6.85 16.79 -12.20
C LYS A 6 -6.64 18.28 -12.47
N GLN A 7 -6.79 19.13 -11.46
CA GLN A 7 -6.72 20.58 -11.60
C GLN A 7 -5.26 21.09 -11.66
N GLU A 8 -4.34 20.37 -11.01
CA GLU A 8 -2.90 20.71 -10.94
C GLU A 8 -2.09 20.19 -12.15
N ASN A 9 -2.67 19.34 -13.01
CA ASN A 9 -1.97 18.75 -14.17
C ASN A 9 -2.76 18.94 -15.48
N PRO A 10 -2.72 20.15 -16.09
CA PRO A 10 -3.44 20.45 -17.33
C PRO A 10 -2.96 19.65 -18.56
N SER A 11 -1.84 18.93 -18.47
CA SER A 11 -1.30 18.05 -19.52
C SER A 11 -1.94 16.65 -19.57
N TYR A 12 -2.84 16.31 -18.63
CA TYR A 12 -3.51 15.00 -18.53
C TYR A 12 -4.20 14.53 -19.84
N SER A 13 -4.65 15.47 -20.67
CA SER A 13 -5.38 15.21 -21.91
C SER A 13 -4.54 14.56 -23.03
N HIS A 14 -3.22 14.79 -23.07
CA HIS A 14 -2.39 14.38 -24.21
C HIS A 14 -1.56 13.11 -23.97
N THR A 15 -1.40 12.65 -22.73
CA THR A 15 -0.48 11.54 -22.38
C THR A 15 -1.19 10.28 -21.87
N GLY A 16 -2.53 10.30 -21.73
CA GLY A 16 -3.30 9.15 -21.24
C GLY A 16 -3.07 8.82 -19.76
N GLY A 17 -2.43 9.72 -19.00
CA GLY A 17 -2.11 9.55 -17.58
C GLY A 17 -0.94 10.44 -17.15
N TYR A 18 -0.69 10.50 -15.85
CA TYR A 18 0.51 11.13 -15.27
C TYR A 18 1.22 10.11 -14.38
N LEU A 19 2.56 10.16 -14.33
CA LEU A 19 3.35 9.28 -13.46
C LEU A 19 3.22 9.77 -12.02
N LYS A 20 2.34 9.13 -11.24
CA LYS A 20 2.22 9.40 -9.81
C LYS A 20 3.33 8.67 -9.07
N ALA A 21 4.36 9.41 -8.66
CA ALA A 21 5.35 8.89 -7.74
C ALA A 21 4.66 8.73 -6.38
N PHE A 22 4.38 7.49 -5.99
CA PHE A 22 4.03 7.16 -4.62
C PHE A 22 5.31 6.83 -3.87
N ASP A 23 5.44 7.33 -2.65
CA ASP A 23 6.52 6.89 -1.78
C ASP A 23 6.37 5.40 -1.52
N TYR A 24 7.50 4.67 -1.50
CA TYR A 24 7.54 3.22 -1.37
C TYR A 24 6.66 2.71 -0.21
N LYS A 25 6.69 3.43 0.91
CA LYS A 25 5.90 3.13 2.12
C LYS A 25 4.40 3.30 1.90
N GLU A 26 3.98 4.34 1.17
CA GLU A 26 2.55 4.57 0.89
C GLU A 26 1.97 3.50 -0.04
N ALA A 27 2.71 3.12 -1.07
CA ALA A 27 2.30 2.08 -2.01
C ALA A 27 2.22 0.71 -1.32
N PHE A 28 3.22 0.37 -0.51
CA PHE A 28 3.20 -0.86 0.30
C PHE A 28 2.06 -0.85 1.31
N THR A 29 1.85 0.29 1.98
CA THR A 29 0.77 0.43 2.96
C THR A 29 -0.57 0.12 2.33
N LYS A 30 -0.88 0.77 1.21
CA LYS A 30 -2.14 0.54 0.48
C LYS A 30 -2.29 -0.90 0.03
N SER A 31 -1.26 -1.46 -0.57
CA SER A 31 -1.29 -2.86 -1.05
C SER A 31 -1.55 -3.84 0.08
N VAL A 32 -0.97 -3.63 1.27
CA VAL A 32 -1.14 -4.51 2.42
C VAL A 32 -2.50 -4.30 3.10
N THR A 33 -2.99 -3.05 3.18
CA THR A 33 -4.32 -2.74 3.72
C THR A 33 -5.45 -3.26 2.83
N GLU A 34 -5.27 -3.26 1.50
CA GLU A 34 -6.24 -3.79 0.54
C GLU A 34 -6.12 -5.30 0.35
N ALA A 35 -4.99 -5.91 0.75
CA ALA A 35 -4.79 -7.35 0.69
C ALA A 35 -5.73 -8.09 1.66
N SER A 36 -6.24 -9.23 1.20
CA SER A 36 -7.05 -10.15 1.99
C SER A 36 -6.23 -10.79 3.12
N LYS A 37 -6.91 -11.28 4.16
CA LYS A 37 -6.28 -12.00 5.26
C LYS A 37 -5.42 -13.19 4.79
N GLU A 38 -5.90 -13.91 3.77
CA GLU A 38 -5.19 -15.04 3.16
C GLU A 38 -3.82 -14.62 2.58
N ASP A 39 -3.77 -13.50 1.86
CA ASP A 39 -2.52 -12.96 1.30
C ASP A 39 -1.56 -12.50 2.40
N ARG A 40 -2.09 -11.89 3.47
CA ARG A 40 -1.30 -11.51 4.64
C ARG A 40 -0.73 -12.73 5.37
N ASP A 41 -1.49 -13.82 5.41
CA ASP A 41 -1.03 -15.08 6.01
C ASP A 41 0.03 -15.78 5.15
N LEU A 42 -0.02 -15.64 3.82
CA LEU A 42 1.06 -16.08 2.94
C LEU A 42 2.36 -15.30 3.19
N ILE A 43 2.27 -13.98 3.40
CA ILE A 43 3.43 -13.15 3.77
C ILE A 43 4.03 -13.63 5.09
N ARG A 44 3.19 -13.98 6.07
CA ARG A 44 3.63 -14.53 7.36
C ARG A 44 4.23 -15.93 7.26
N ALA A 45 3.78 -16.73 6.29
CA ALA A 45 4.24 -18.10 6.09
C ALA A 45 5.67 -18.18 5.50
N LEU A 46 6.26 -17.05 5.08
CA LEU A 46 7.62 -17.04 4.55
C LEU A 46 8.64 -17.46 5.63
N PRO A 47 9.57 -18.38 5.31
CA PRO A 47 10.65 -18.73 6.23
C PRO A 47 11.54 -17.49 6.42
N ASN A 48 11.71 -17.07 7.68
CA ASN A 48 12.35 -15.81 8.12
C ASN A 48 11.49 -14.54 7.98
N PHE A 49 10.17 -14.66 7.88
CA PHE A 49 9.31 -13.49 8.03
C PHE A 49 9.44 -12.90 9.43
N ASN A 50 9.68 -11.59 9.50
CA ASN A 50 9.71 -10.84 10.76
C ASN A 50 8.79 -9.61 10.63
N ALA A 51 7.74 -9.58 11.44
CA ALA A 51 6.73 -8.52 11.41
C ALA A 51 7.31 -7.14 11.78
N ASP A 52 8.32 -7.08 12.65
CA ASP A 52 8.95 -5.82 13.06
C ASP A 52 9.85 -5.27 11.95
N ILE A 53 10.62 -6.13 11.28
CA ILE A 53 11.40 -5.75 10.09
C ILE A 53 10.46 -5.32 8.96
N PHE A 54 9.35 -6.03 8.79
CA PHE A 54 8.33 -5.70 7.80
C PHE A 54 7.70 -4.32 8.07
N LEU A 55 7.38 -4.01 9.33
CA LEU A 55 6.89 -2.69 9.75
C LEU A 55 7.93 -1.59 9.47
N GLU A 56 9.21 -1.85 9.72
CA GLU A 56 10.28 -0.87 9.49
C GLU A 56 10.40 -0.48 8.00
N ILE A 57 10.33 -1.48 7.11
CA ILE A 57 10.45 -1.26 5.65
C ILE A 57 9.16 -0.74 5.01
N SER A 58 8.00 -1.28 5.42
CA SER A 58 6.72 -1.00 4.78
C SER A 58 5.95 0.13 5.45
N GLY A 59 6.16 0.35 6.74
CA GLY A 59 5.39 1.28 7.56
C GLY A 59 4.06 0.69 8.08
N VAL A 60 3.75 -0.58 7.80
CA VAL A 60 2.50 -1.23 8.22
C VAL A 60 2.74 -2.38 9.18
N ASP A 61 1.99 -2.37 10.27
CA ASP A 61 1.94 -3.50 11.20
C ASP A 61 0.81 -4.44 10.79
N LEU A 62 1.19 -5.59 10.22
CA LEU A 62 0.27 -6.66 9.87
C LEU A 62 -0.56 -7.14 11.09
N ARG A 63 -0.02 -7.09 12.31
CA ARG A 63 -0.72 -7.54 13.54
C ARG A 63 -1.92 -6.65 13.88
N LEU A 64 -1.82 -5.35 13.57
CA LEU A 64 -2.88 -4.38 13.85
C LEU A 64 -4.02 -4.49 12.85
N LEU A 65 -3.75 -5.00 11.64
CA LEU A 65 -4.74 -5.10 10.58
C LEU A 65 -5.76 -6.24 10.80
N ASP A 66 -5.37 -7.36 11.40
CA ASP A 66 -6.32 -8.45 11.70
C ASP A 66 -7.19 -8.15 12.93
N THR A 67 -6.76 -7.21 13.78
CA THR A 67 -7.50 -6.86 15.02
C THR A 67 -8.70 -5.96 14.72
N ASN A 68 -8.70 -5.28 13.57
CA ASN A 68 -9.72 -4.30 13.20
C ASN A 68 -10.94 -4.89 12.46
N GLU A 69 -11.01 -6.23 12.35
CA GLU A 69 -12.15 -6.96 11.76
C GLU A 69 -13.10 -7.57 12.84
N ILE A 70 -13.09 -7.05 14.07
CA ILE A 70 -14.01 -7.46 15.16
C ILE A 70 -15.11 -6.42 15.37
#